data_AF-A0A8K1CES4-F1
#
_entry.id   AF-A0A8K1CES4-F1
#
_cell.length_a   1.000
_cell.length_b   1.000
_cell.length_c   1.000
_cell.angle_alpha   90.00
_cell.angle_beta   90.00
_cell.angle_gamma   90.00
#
_symmetry.space_group_name_H-M   'P 1'
#
loop_
_entity.id
_entity.type
_entity.pdbx_description
1 polymer ?
#
loop_
_entity_poly.entity_id
_entity_poly.type
_entity_poly.pdbx_seq_one_letter_code
_entity_poly.pdbx_strand_id
1 'polypeptide(L)'
;MANMHGHDGEDDGFDDFLSEEEEECTLQTQEREALVRRMKTVGVREGIEFGKESTLQEGFDKGFNTAVTDAFRFGVLRGALSVALVSQLFASFKDEEVREIEACVEALRTRSLRVPSASSEPPSDVQADEVVVTLAQQWLARVGIQTEDKATA
;
A
#
# COMPACT_ATOMS: atom_id res chain seq x y z
N MET A 1 41.90 -48.34 75.48
CA MET A 1 41.68 -46.91 75.74
C MET A 1 42.11 -46.18 74.47
N ALA A 2 41.20 -45.96 73.52
CA ALA A 2 40.23 -44.86 73.45
C ALA A 2 40.89 -43.51 73.07
N ASN A 3 40.74 -43.13 71.80
CA ASN A 3 40.44 -41.80 71.20
C ASN A 3 40.90 -41.85 69.73
N MET A 4 40.07 -41.86 68.68
CA MET A 4 38.99 -40.95 68.26
C MET A 4 39.38 -39.47 68.23
N HIS A 5 38.98 -38.80 67.14
CA HIS A 5 39.24 -37.44 66.61
C HIS A 5 40.37 -37.42 65.56
N GLY A 6 40.11 -37.41 64.25
CA GLY A 6 38.87 -37.00 63.56
C GLY A 6 38.69 -35.49 63.63
N HIS A 7 39.43 -34.76 62.80
CA HIS A 7 39.26 -33.32 62.55
C HIS A 7 40.16 -32.94 61.37
N ASP A 8 39.76 -32.27 60.30
CA ASP A 8 38.47 -32.07 59.66
C ASP A 8 38.84 -31.96 58.18
N GLY A 9 38.08 -32.63 57.33
CA GLY A 9 38.04 -32.25 55.93
C GLY A 9 37.25 -30.95 55.89
N GLU A 10 37.95 -29.82 55.87
CA GLU A 10 37.47 -28.56 55.28
C GLU A 10 37.35 -28.81 53.76
N ASP A 11 36.39 -29.66 53.42
CA ASP A 11 35.65 -29.56 52.19
C ASP A 11 34.72 -28.39 52.43
N ASP A 12 35.22 -27.19 52.14
CA ASP A 12 34.44 -25.97 52.01
C ASP A 12 33.57 -26.15 50.77
N GLY A 13 32.65 -27.11 50.90
CA GLY A 13 31.58 -27.38 49.99
C GLY A 13 30.89 -26.04 49.84
N PHE A 14 31.14 -25.47 48.68
CA PHE A 14 30.49 -24.33 48.09
C PHE A 14 28.98 -24.59 48.14
N ASP A 15 28.39 -24.37 49.31
CA ASP A 15 26.96 -24.21 49.54
C ASP A 15 26.59 -22.82 49.02
N ASP A 16 26.85 -22.63 47.73
CA ASP A 16 26.32 -21.55 46.90
C ASP A 16 24.92 -21.94 46.39
N PHE A 17 24.26 -22.85 47.11
CA PHE A 17 22.85 -23.10 46.94
C PHE A 17 22.13 -21.98 47.69
N LEU A 18 21.87 -20.90 46.96
CA LEU A 18 20.90 -19.89 47.39
C LEU A 18 19.69 -20.61 47.95
N SER A 19 19.18 -20.17 49.09
CA SER A 19 17.93 -20.73 49.60
C SER A 19 16.84 -20.57 48.54
N GLU A 20 15.89 -21.50 48.43
CA GLU A 20 14.81 -21.42 47.41
C GLU A 20 14.10 -20.05 47.42
N GLU A 21 14.02 -19.40 48.58
CA GLU A 21 13.48 -18.05 48.77
C GLU A 21 14.38 -16.94 48.20
N GLU A 22 15.70 -17.09 48.29
CA GLU A 22 16.68 -16.19 47.65
C GLU A 22 16.76 -16.40 46.13
N GLU A 23 16.67 -17.65 45.65
CA GLU A 23 16.53 -17.94 44.21
C GLU A 23 15.25 -17.32 43.64
N GLU A 24 14.12 -17.46 44.33
CA GLU A 24 12.85 -16.87 43.90
C GLU A 24 12.90 -15.34 43.90
N CYS A 25 13.51 -14.73 44.92
CA CYS A 25 13.68 -13.28 45.02
C CYS A 25 14.57 -12.70 43.89
N THR A 26 15.65 -13.41 43.56
CA THR A 26 16.55 -13.02 42.46
C THR A 26 15.89 -13.18 41.09
N LEU A 27 15.14 -14.27 40.87
CA LEU A 27 14.34 -14.48 39.66
C LEU A 27 13.25 -13.41 39.50
N GLN A 28 12.47 -13.11 40.54
CA GLN A 28 11.45 -12.05 40.50
C GLN A 28 12.07 -10.68 40.21
N THR A 29 13.25 -10.40 40.75
CA THR A 29 13.99 -9.16 40.46
C THR A 29 14.44 -9.11 39.00
N GLN A 30 14.96 -10.21 38.47
CA GLN A 30 15.38 -10.31 37.08
C GLN A 30 14.20 -10.15 36.11
N GLU A 31 13.06 -10.78 36.41
CA GLU A 31 11.82 -10.65 35.64
C GLU A 31 11.28 -9.22 35.67
N ARG A 32 11.27 -8.59 36.84
CA ARG A 32 10.86 -7.19 37.00
C ARG A 32 11.74 -6.26 36.16
N GLU A 33 13.05 -6.43 36.19
CA GLU A 33 13.96 -5.63 35.38
C GLU A 33 13.79 -5.88 33.88
N ALA A 34 13.60 -7.13 33.47
CA ALA A 34 13.33 -7.49 32.08
C ALA A 34 12.02 -6.83 31.58
N LEU A 35 10.98 -6.83 32.41
CA LEU A 35 9.70 -6.18 32.13
C LEU A 35 9.86 -4.65 32.00
N VAL A 36 10.59 -4.02 32.93
CA VAL A 36 10.88 -2.57 32.88
C VAL A 36 11.68 -2.22 31.62
N ARG A 37 12.68 -3.01 31.23
CA ARG A 37 13.44 -2.79 29.98
C ARG A 37 12.54 -2.88 28.76
N ARG A 38 11.62 -3.86 28.71
CA ARG A 38 10.64 -3.98 27.62
C ARG A 38 9.72 -2.76 27.59
N MET A 39 9.04 -2.46 28.70
CA MET A 39 8.07 -1.36 28.79
C MET A 39 8.66 0.02 28.43
N LYS A 40 9.94 0.28 28.76
CA LYS A 40 10.63 1.53 28.37
C LYS A 40 10.67 1.79 26.87
N THR A 41 10.64 0.75 26.05
CA THR A 41 10.79 0.85 24.59
C THR A 41 9.52 0.55 23.82
N VAL A 42 8.51 -0.03 24.47
CA VAL A 42 7.23 -0.40 23.84
C VAL A 42 6.57 0.81 23.19
N GLY A 43 6.37 1.91 23.93
CA GLY A 43 5.72 3.10 23.36
C GLY A 43 6.50 3.76 22.21
N VAL A 44 7.84 3.72 22.26
CA VAL A 44 8.69 4.24 21.16
C VAL A 44 8.59 3.36 19.92
N ARG A 45 8.58 2.03 20.10
CA ARG A 45 8.43 1.08 19.01
C ARG A 45 7.05 1.20 18.37
N GLU A 46 5.99 1.22 19.18
CA GLU A 46 4.61 1.38 18.72
C GLU A 46 4.45 2.71 17.98
N GLY A 47 5.03 3.80 18.48
CA GLY A 47 5.01 5.10 17.78
C GLY A 47 5.72 5.06 16.42
N ILE A 48 6.86 4.36 16.31
CA ILE A 48 7.56 4.17 15.02
C ILE A 48 6.72 3.32 14.07
N GLU A 49 6.14 2.22 14.55
CA GLU A 49 5.30 1.34 13.73
C GLU A 49 4.06 2.09 13.23
N PHE A 50 3.38 2.83 14.11
CA PHE A 50 2.24 3.67 13.73
C PHE A 50 2.63 4.74 12.72
N GLY A 51 3.77 5.41 12.90
CA GLY A 51 4.25 6.42 11.96
C GLY A 51 4.55 5.84 10.57
N LYS A 52 5.14 4.64 10.51
CA LYS A 52 5.38 3.92 9.25
C LYS A 52 4.08 3.56 8.55
N GLU A 53 3.13 3.02 9.30
CA GLU A 53 1.82 2.65 8.76
C GLU A 53 1.05 3.88 8.27
N SER A 54 1.02 4.96 9.05
CA SER A 54 0.38 6.22 8.65
C SER A 54 0.98 6.77 7.37
N THR A 55 2.31 6.79 7.27
CA THR A 55 3.01 7.28 6.06
C THR A 55 2.72 6.39 4.84
N LEU A 56 2.66 5.07 5.04
CA LEU A 56 2.30 4.13 3.98
C LEU A 56 0.87 4.34 3.51
N GLN A 57 -0.07 4.49 4.45
CA GLN A 57 -1.48 4.72 4.15
C GLN A 57 -1.70 6.04 3.41
N GLU A 58 -1.02 7.12 3.82
CA GLU A 58 -1.06 8.40 3.10
C GLU A 58 -0.58 8.26 1.64
N GLY A 59 0.50 7.51 1.41
CA GLY A 59 1.00 7.21 0.08
C GLY A 59 0.01 6.38 -0.75
N PHE A 60 -0.60 5.37 -0.13
CA PHE A 60 -1.62 4.52 -0.75
C PHE A 60 -2.86 5.34 -1.12
N ASP A 61 -3.42 6.10 -0.19
CA ASP A 61 -4.64 6.90 -0.39
C ASP A 61 -4.44 7.90 -1.52
N LYS A 62 -3.29 8.57 -1.57
CA LYS A 62 -2.96 9.48 -2.66
C LYS A 62 -2.92 8.76 -4.01
N GLY A 63 -2.19 7.65 -4.09
CA GLY A 63 -2.08 6.85 -5.32
C GLY A 63 -3.42 6.28 -5.77
N PHE A 64 -4.23 5.79 -4.82
CA PHE A 64 -5.54 5.22 -5.05
C PHE A 64 -6.51 6.26 -5.60
N ASN A 65 -6.59 7.45 -4.99
CA ASN A 65 -7.47 8.51 -5.46
C ASN A 65 -7.13 8.96 -6.89
N THR A 66 -5.84 9.12 -7.21
CA THR A 66 -5.42 9.44 -8.58
C THR A 66 -5.78 8.32 -9.55
N ALA A 67 -5.45 7.07 -9.22
CA ALA A 67 -5.72 5.93 -10.09
C ALA A 67 -7.22 5.70 -10.33
N VAL A 68 -8.06 5.85 -9.31
CA VAL A 68 -9.52 5.70 -9.44
C VAL A 68 -10.11 6.78 -10.33
N THR A 69 -9.65 8.03 -10.17
CA THR A 69 -10.12 9.15 -10.99
C THR A 69 -9.80 8.91 -12.47
N ASP A 70 -8.56 8.52 -12.77
CA ASP A 70 -8.14 8.24 -14.15
C ASP A 70 -8.86 7.02 -14.74
N ALA A 71 -8.95 5.93 -13.97
CA ALA A 71 -9.62 4.71 -14.41
C ALA A 71 -11.11 4.95 -14.67
N PHE A 72 -11.78 5.74 -13.83
CA PHE A 72 -13.18 6.10 -14.04
C PHE A 72 -13.35 6.95 -15.30
N ARG A 73 -12.53 7.98 -15.46
CA ARG A 73 -12.56 8.88 -16.62
C ARG A 73 -12.36 8.12 -17.94
N PHE A 74 -11.33 7.27 -18.02
CA PHE A 74 -11.10 6.45 -19.21
C PHE A 74 -12.19 5.39 -19.40
N GLY A 75 -12.69 4.80 -18.31
CA GLY A 75 -13.75 3.81 -18.32
C GLY A 75 -15.05 4.33 -18.93
N VAL A 76 -15.48 5.53 -18.56
CA VAL A 76 -16.69 6.19 -19.09
C VAL A 76 -16.56 6.44 -20.59
N LEU A 77 -15.46 7.04 -21.03
CA LEU A 77 -15.22 7.35 -22.45
C LEU A 77 -15.15 6.07 -23.30
N ARG A 78 -14.41 5.07 -22.83
CA ARG A 78 -14.28 3.78 -23.50
C ARG A 78 -15.64 3.08 -23.62
N GLY A 79 -16.43 3.10 -22.55
CA GLY A 79 -17.78 2.53 -22.53
C GLY A 79 -18.71 3.23 -23.52
N ALA A 80 -18.74 4.57 -23.50
CA ALA A 80 -19.56 5.37 -24.40
C ALA A 80 -19.20 5.13 -25.87
N LEU A 81 -17.91 5.12 -26.22
CA LEU A 81 -17.45 4.84 -27.58
C LEU A 81 -17.80 3.42 -28.02
N SER A 82 -17.60 2.43 -27.15
CA SER A 82 -17.93 1.03 -27.45
C SER A 82 -19.42 0.86 -27.72
N VAL A 83 -20.28 1.49 -26.91
CA VAL A 83 -21.73 1.44 -27.11
C VAL A 83 -22.13 2.15 -28.40
N ALA A 84 -21.54 3.30 -28.71
CA ALA A 84 -21.82 4.03 -29.95
C ALA A 84 -21.41 3.23 -31.20
N LEU A 85 -20.28 2.51 -31.14
CA LEU A 85 -19.84 1.57 -32.19
C LEU A 85 -20.86 0.43 -32.39
N VAL A 86 -21.22 -0.29 -31.31
CA VAL A 86 -22.15 -1.43 -31.39
C VAL A 86 -23.55 -0.99 -31.81
N SER A 87 -23.98 0.20 -31.40
CA SER A 87 -25.29 0.76 -31.74
C SER A 87 -25.33 1.39 -33.14
N GLN A 88 -24.25 1.28 -33.93
CA GLN A 88 -24.15 1.79 -35.30
C GLN A 88 -24.32 3.30 -35.43
N LEU A 89 -24.04 4.08 -34.37
CA LEU A 89 -24.11 5.54 -34.43
C LEU A 89 -23.06 6.14 -35.38
N PHE A 90 -21.99 5.39 -35.65
CA PHE A 90 -20.94 5.75 -36.61
C PHE A 90 -21.14 5.16 -38.01
N ALA A 91 -22.30 4.59 -38.34
CA ALA A 91 -22.52 3.95 -39.64
C ALA A 91 -22.37 4.88 -40.86
N SER A 92 -22.49 6.20 -40.66
CA SER A 92 -22.28 7.21 -41.70
C SER A 92 -20.83 7.69 -41.84
N PHE A 93 -19.92 7.20 -40.98
CA PHE A 93 -18.52 7.58 -40.96
C PHE A 93 -17.74 6.72 -41.95
N LYS A 94 -16.58 7.20 -42.37
CA LYS A 94 -15.69 6.44 -43.25
C LYS A 94 -15.01 5.31 -42.47
N ASP A 95 -14.65 4.22 -43.15
CA ASP A 95 -13.95 3.09 -42.55
C ASP A 95 -12.68 3.49 -41.79
N GLU A 96 -11.92 4.47 -42.31
CA GLU A 96 -10.73 4.98 -41.60
C GLU A 96 -11.08 5.68 -40.29
N GLU A 97 -12.16 6.47 -40.24
CA GLU A 97 -12.61 7.14 -39.02
C GLU A 97 -13.07 6.10 -37.99
N VAL A 98 -13.79 5.05 -38.43
CA VAL A 98 -14.20 3.95 -37.55
C VAL A 98 -12.97 3.23 -36.98
N ARG A 99 -11.94 3.00 -37.80
CA ARG A 99 -10.67 2.40 -37.36
C ARG A 99 -9.92 3.28 -36.36
N GLU A 100 -9.93 4.59 -36.54
CA GLU A 100 -9.38 5.55 -35.57
C GLU A 100 -10.14 5.53 -34.24
N ILE A 101 -11.47 5.40 -34.28
CA ILE A 101 -12.30 5.26 -33.07
C ILE A 101 -11.96 3.96 -32.33
N GLU A 102 -11.84 2.83 -33.04
CA GLU A 102 -11.43 1.55 -32.44
C GLU A 102 -10.04 1.63 -31.80
N ALA A 103 -9.09 2.27 -32.48
CA ALA A 103 -7.76 2.53 -31.93
C ALA A 103 -7.82 3.42 -30.68
N CYS A 104 -8.71 4.41 -30.65
CA CYS A 104 -8.95 5.26 -29.49
C CYS A 104 -9.51 4.45 -28.29
N VAL A 105 -10.43 3.52 -28.53
CA VAL A 105 -10.98 2.62 -27.51
C VAL A 105 -9.89 1.75 -26.88
N GLU A 106 -9.01 1.15 -27.69
CA GLU A 106 -7.89 0.35 -27.19
C GLU A 106 -6.81 1.19 -26.49
N ALA A 107 -6.60 2.42 -26.98
CA ALA A 107 -5.72 3.39 -26.35
C ALA A 107 -6.20 3.78 -24.94
N LEU A 108 -7.52 3.94 -24.74
CA LEU A 108 -8.13 4.18 -23.41
C LEU A 108 -8.03 2.94 -22.52
N ARG A 109 -8.24 1.74 -23.07
CA ARG A 109 -8.11 0.48 -22.32
C ARG A 109 -6.70 0.29 -21.78
N THR A 110 -5.69 0.48 -22.63
CA THR A 110 -4.28 0.29 -22.27
C THR A 110 -3.87 1.25 -21.16
N ARG A 111 -4.34 2.50 -21.22
CA ARG A 111 -4.07 3.52 -20.19
C ARG A 111 -4.75 3.23 -18.86
N SER A 112 -6.00 2.74 -18.89
CA SER A 112 -6.74 2.36 -17.67
C SER A 112 -6.07 1.23 -16.88
N LEU A 113 -5.17 0.45 -17.49
CA LEU A 113 -4.43 -0.63 -16.84
C LEU A 113 -3.00 -0.22 -16.43
N ARG A 114 -2.60 1.02 -16.70
CA ARG A 114 -1.26 1.51 -16.38
C ARG A 114 -1.15 1.72 -14.87
N VAL A 115 -0.10 1.15 -14.28
CA VAL A 115 0.28 1.44 -12.89
C VAL A 115 1.28 2.62 -12.93
N PRO A 116 0.99 3.76 -12.26
CA PRO A 116 1.95 4.85 -12.17
C PRO A 116 3.24 4.36 -11.51
N SER A 117 4.35 4.43 -12.23
CA SER A 117 5.67 4.10 -11.67
C SER A 117 6.18 5.28 -10.84
N ALA A 118 6.82 5.03 -9.70
CA ALA A 118 7.22 6.02 -8.71
C ALA A 118 8.40 6.93 -9.13
N SER A 119 8.55 7.25 -10.41
CA SER A 119 9.56 8.20 -10.89
C SER A 119 9.07 9.63 -10.73
N SER A 120 9.89 10.48 -10.10
CA SER A 120 9.59 11.86 -9.68
C SER A 120 9.51 12.90 -10.81
N GLU A 121 9.47 12.50 -12.08
CA GLU A 121 9.33 13.42 -13.20
C GLU A 121 7.86 13.50 -13.62
N PRO A 122 7.30 14.70 -13.91
CA PRO A 122 5.98 14.78 -14.52
C PRO A 122 6.05 14.01 -15.84
N PRO A 123 5.32 12.89 -15.99
CA PRO A 123 5.52 12.06 -17.16
C PRO A 123 4.98 12.80 -18.37
N SER A 124 5.73 12.76 -19.47
CA SER A 124 5.26 13.11 -20.83
C SER A 124 3.88 12.52 -21.15
N ASP A 125 3.52 11.46 -20.45
CA ASP A 125 2.30 10.70 -20.58
C ASP A 125 1.03 11.48 -20.21
N VAL A 126 1.09 12.49 -19.32
CA VAL A 126 -0.11 13.29 -18.97
C VAL A 126 -0.66 14.01 -20.20
N GLN A 127 0.22 14.58 -21.03
CA GLN A 127 -0.19 15.23 -22.28
C GLN A 127 -0.73 14.21 -23.29
N ALA A 128 -0.12 13.02 -23.36
CA ALA A 128 -0.57 11.95 -24.25
C ALA A 128 -1.91 11.34 -23.82
N ASP A 129 -2.23 11.36 -22.53
CA ASP A 129 -3.51 10.90 -21.98
C ASP A 129 -4.61 11.94 -22.26
N GLU A 130 -4.33 13.22 -22.07
CA GLU A 130 -5.25 14.32 -22.41
C GLU A 130 -5.60 14.37 -23.91
N VAL A 131 -4.63 14.12 -24.79
CA VAL A 131 -4.87 14.07 -26.25
C VAL A 131 -5.88 12.96 -26.59
N VAL A 132 -5.75 11.78 -25.98
CA VAL A 132 -6.67 10.66 -26.23
C VAL A 132 -8.06 10.92 -25.66
N VAL A 133 -8.14 11.54 -24.47
CA VAL A 133 -9.43 11.94 -23.89
C VAL A 133 -10.13 12.97 -24.78
N THR A 134 -9.41 13.99 -25.22
CA THR A 134 -9.95 15.03 -26.10
C THR A 134 -10.47 14.43 -27.41
N LEU A 135 -9.70 13.51 -28.00
CA LEU A 135 -10.10 12.80 -29.22
C LEU A 135 -11.37 11.96 -29.00
N ALA A 136 -11.45 11.22 -27.90
CA ALA A 136 -12.62 10.43 -27.55
C ALA A 136 -13.87 11.30 -27.40
N GLN A 137 -13.74 12.44 -26.71
CA GLN A 137 -14.83 13.41 -26.55
C GLN A 137 -15.27 14.01 -27.89
N GLN A 138 -14.34 14.31 -28.80
CA GLN A 138 -14.66 14.80 -30.14
C GLN A 138 -15.47 13.78 -30.95
N TRP A 139 -15.10 12.50 -30.89
CA TRP A 139 -15.86 11.43 -31.55
C TRP A 139 -17.28 11.30 -30.99
N LEU A 140 -17.42 11.33 -29.66
CA LEU A 140 -18.73 11.27 -29.00
C LEU A 140 -19.59 12.50 -29.30
N ALA A 141 -19.00 13.69 -29.35
CA ALA A 141 -19.70 14.92 -29.70
C ALA A 141 -20.27 14.87 -31.12
N ARG A 142 -19.55 14.25 -32.08
CA ARG A 142 -20.04 14.09 -33.47
C ARG A 142 -21.29 13.21 -33.56
N VAL A 143 -21.52 12.32 -32.59
CA VAL A 143 -22.74 11.49 -32.51
C VAL A 143 -23.74 11.99 -31.46
N GLY A 144 -23.55 13.20 -30.94
CA GLY A 144 -24.47 13.85 -30.01
C GLY A 144 -24.40 13.35 -28.56
N ILE A 145 -23.35 12.59 -28.20
CA ILE A 145 -23.14 12.12 -26.82
C ILE A 145 -22.22 13.11 -26.10
N GLN A 146 -22.72 13.68 -25.00
CA GLN A 146 -21.94 14.53 -24.11
C GLN A 146 -21.56 13.74 -22.86
N THR A 147 -20.27 13.51 -22.64
CA THR A 147 -19.76 12.95 -21.38
C THR A 147 -19.33 14.12 -20.50
N GLU A 148 -20.18 14.53 -19.55
CA GLU A 148 -19.79 15.55 -18.57
C GLU A 148 -18.66 15.03 -17.69
N ASP A 149 -17.65 15.87 -17.51
CA ASP A 149 -16.54 15.66 -16.58
C ASP A 149 -17.04 15.91 -15.13
N LYS A 150 -17.93 15.05 -14.63
CA LYS A 150 -18.40 15.09 -13.23
C LYS A 150 -17.37 14.44 -12.27
N ALA A 151 -16.12 14.82 -12.40
CA ALA A 151 -15.03 14.38 -11.52
C ALA A 151 -14.67 15.43 -10.44
N THR A 152 -15.62 16.31 -10.08
CA THR A 152 -15.47 17.25 -8.96
C THR A 152 -16.68 17.13 -8.02
N ALA A 153 -16.61 16.16 -7.10
CA ALA A 153 -17.40 16.12 -5.88
C ALA A 153 -16.57 15.49 -4.76
#